data_AF-A0A2M9A6R9-F1
#
_entry.id   AF-A0A2M9A6R9-F1
#
_cell.length_a   1.000
_cell.length_b   1.000
_cell.length_c   1.000
_cell.angle_alpha   90.00
_cell.angle_beta   90.00
_cell.angle_gamma   90.00
#
_symmetry.space_group_name_H-M   'P 1'
#
loop_
_entity.id
_entity.type
_entity.pdbx_description
1 polymer ?
#
loop_
_entity_poly.entity_id
_entity_poly.type
_entity_poly.pdbx_seq_one_letter_code
_entity_poly.pdbx_strand_id
1 'polypeptide(L)'
;MKFPFAKAALLVCAAVFTWNCSSDSSSGLDPADASSSSAAITADPSATLVATVTVGEIYSDMTVRDASGNVIGTFDSATGTITLIDGSVVDTNGTVISGPTSSAATGDITSSATTGDVTSSASGDIASSSSEAVETVSSSSTAGFSGSGVMDPSGYEVPVLNSLLNNGATGWSSRYWDACKPHCSWPGNVDTTSEATYQASYTTARNCNIHDVEIPTYTLSYNVQQYWMGYQGTTSACSSDRGGGSSGAFACTDMAPVAVNDTLSYGFVAAPGSGNAGCGKCYHIQFNGGNHANDVKATHKALAGKHMIVMASNIGYDVEEGQFDMMVPGGGVGLYDALSTMVSGSNVQWGAQYGGFLTYCQQSLGYDNTVAKYQECVKDMCAAAFTGYDNLLKGCNWFADWYMAADNPTYNWEEIECPQYLIDKYKTTINTTKDTRIAWKDDWSTYTGGALDTLECLSDSYPQGCNK
;
A
#
# COMPACT_ATOMS: atom_id res chain seq x y z
N MET A 1 -12.27 0.77 -61.93
CA MET A 1 -11.91 -0.66 -62.10
C MET A 1 -12.26 -1.40 -60.80
N LYS A 2 -12.15 -2.73 -60.72
CA LYS A 2 -12.76 -3.55 -59.64
C LYS A 2 -11.76 -3.99 -58.55
N PHE A 3 -12.14 -3.81 -57.27
CA PHE A 3 -11.88 -4.70 -56.10
C PHE A 3 -10.41 -5.05 -55.71
N PRO A 4 -10.14 -5.72 -54.55
CA PRO A 4 -10.82 -5.73 -53.24
C PRO A 4 -9.85 -5.59 -52.02
N PHE A 5 -10.39 -5.78 -50.81
CA PHE A 5 -9.67 -6.03 -49.53
C PHE A 5 -8.79 -7.30 -49.53
N ALA A 6 -7.81 -7.36 -48.60
CA ALA A 6 -7.24 -8.60 -48.05
C ALA A 6 -6.84 -8.43 -46.56
N LYS A 7 -6.71 -9.55 -45.83
CA LYS A 7 -6.20 -9.66 -44.43
C LYS A 7 -4.89 -10.49 -44.42
N ALA A 8 -4.41 -10.83 -43.22
CA ALA A 8 -3.42 -11.87 -42.88
C ALA A 8 -1.93 -11.49 -43.08
N ALA A 9 -0.97 -12.05 -42.32
CA ALA A 9 -1.00 -12.73 -41.02
C ALA A 9 0.43 -12.79 -40.43
N LEU A 10 0.56 -13.15 -39.14
CA LEU A 10 1.86 -13.50 -38.55
C LEU A 10 2.39 -14.80 -39.16
N LEU A 11 3.72 -14.91 -39.31
CA LEU A 11 4.40 -16.15 -39.71
C LEU A 11 5.77 -16.19 -39.03
N VAL A 12 6.01 -17.21 -38.20
CA VAL A 12 7.25 -17.42 -37.45
C VAL A 12 8.17 -18.36 -38.23
N CYS A 13 9.47 -18.04 -38.26
CA CYS A 13 10.51 -18.93 -38.80
C CYS A 13 11.63 -19.10 -37.76
N ALA A 14 11.95 -20.35 -37.45
CA ALA A 14 13.10 -20.72 -36.62
C ALA A 14 14.36 -20.95 -37.47
N ALA A 15 15.54 -20.88 -36.85
CA ALA A 15 16.81 -21.26 -37.45
C ALA A 15 17.70 -21.97 -36.40
N VAL A 16 18.46 -22.98 -36.83
CA VAL A 16 19.28 -23.83 -35.96
C VAL A 16 20.66 -24.08 -36.59
N PHE A 17 21.73 -23.87 -35.81
CA PHE A 17 23.11 -24.26 -36.07
C PHE A 17 23.84 -24.33 -34.70
N THR A 18 24.74 -25.24 -34.31
CA THR A 18 25.21 -26.61 -34.64
C THR A 18 26.48 -26.83 -33.78
N TRP A 19 26.79 -28.08 -33.41
CA TRP A 19 27.99 -28.58 -32.68
C TRP A 19 29.39 -28.05 -33.14
N ASN A 20 30.51 -28.18 -32.37
CA ASN A 20 31.19 -29.47 -32.07
C ASN A 20 32.45 -29.42 -31.14
N CYS A 21 32.93 -30.62 -30.76
CA CYS A 21 34.29 -31.05 -30.29
C CYS A 21 34.66 -30.95 -28.78
N SER A 22 35.40 -31.91 -28.16
CA SER A 22 35.72 -33.33 -28.51
C SER A 22 36.27 -34.15 -27.31
N SER A 23 36.39 -35.47 -27.49
CA SER A 23 36.90 -36.60 -26.65
C SER A 23 38.40 -36.55 -26.23
N ASP A 24 39.06 -37.50 -25.52
CA ASP A 24 38.98 -38.96 -25.21
C ASP A 24 39.78 -39.29 -23.90
N SER A 25 39.81 -40.48 -23.24
CA SER A 25 38.92 -41.66 -23.06
C SER A 25 39.51 -42.68 -22.02
N SER A 26 38.77 -43.73 -21.63
CA SER A 26 39.20 -44.97 -20.89
C SER A 26 39.56 -44.82 -19.38
N SER A 27 39.45 -45.81 -18.46
CA SER A 27 38.96 -47.22 -18.48
C SER A 27 38.57 -47.71 -17.06
N GLY A 28 37.62 -48.65 -16.90
CA GLY A 28 37.44 -49.43 -15.65
C GLY A 28 36.02 -49.96 -15.41
N LEU A 29 35.87 -51.08 -14.69
CA LEU A 29 34.59 -51.68 -14.28
C LEU A 29 34.65 -52.10 -12.80
N ASP A 30 33.64 -51.72 -12.01
CA ASP A 30 32.99 -52.62 -11.04
C ASP A 30 31.64 -52.01 -10.56
N PRO A 31 30.63 -52.80 -10.13
CA PRO A 31 29.26 -52.31 -9.97
C PRO A 31 28.78 -52.20 -8.50
N ALA A 32 29.15 -51.13 -7.79
CA ALA A 32 28.50 -50.76 -6.52
C ALA A 32 28.76 -49.29 -6.11
N ASP A 33 27.88 -48.37 -6.49
CA ASP A 33 27.04 -47.64 -5.51
C ASP A 33 25.94 -46.86 -6.25
N ALA A 34 24.75 -46.75 -5.66
CA ALA A 34 23.62 -45.99 -6.21
C ALA A 34 23.31 -44.76 -5.35
N SER A 35 24.36 -44.06 -4.90
CA SER A 35 24.19 -42.70 -4.39
C SER A 35 23.76 -41.77 -5.53
N SER A 36 22.49 -41.36 -5.51
CA SER A 36 21.95 -40.39 -6.46
C SER A 36 22.51 -39.00 -6.15
N SER A 37 23.72 -38.73 -6.62
CA SER A 37 24.27 -37.39 -6.62
C SER A 37 23.39 -36.48 -7.48
N SER A 38 22.76 -35.50 -6.83
CA SER A 38 21.95 -34.49 -7.49
C SER A 38 22.82 -33.61 -8.37
N ALA A 39 22.92 -33.97 -9.65
CA ALA A 39 23.57 -33.16 -10.66
C ALA A 39 22.86 -31.80 -10.75
N ALA A 40 23.53 -30.74 -10.29
CA ALA A 40 22.95 -29.40 -10.23
C ALA A 40 22.56 -28.93 -11.65
N ILE A 41 21.26 -28.74 -11.87
CA ILE A 41 20.71 -28.33 -13.16
C ILE A 41 21.20 -26.90 -13.44
N THR A 42 22.19 -26.81 -14.34
CA THR A 42 22.92 -25.56 -14.59
C THR A 42 22.28 -24.82 -15.76
N ALA A 43 21.71 -23.66 -15.48
CA ALA A 43 21.12 -22.77 -16.48
C ALA A 43 22.16 -22.29 -17.51
N ASP A 44 21.77 -22.22 -18.79
CA ASP A 44 22.51 -21.45 -19.78
C ASP A 44 22.16 -19.96 -19.62
N PRO A 45 23.12 -19.06 -19.36
CA PRO A 45 22.88 -17.61 -19.29
C PRO A 45 22.48 -17.00 -20.65
N SER A 46 22.64 -17.75 -21.74
CA SER A 46 22.28 -17.36 -23.12
C SER A 46 20.87 -17.79 -23.52
N ALA A 47 20.18 -18.59 -22.69
CA ALA A 47 18.86 -19.11 -23.01
C ALA A 47 17.81 -17.98 -23.06
N THR A 48 16.91 -18.05 -24.04
CA THR A 48 15.82 -17.08 -24.20
C THR A 48 14.52 -17.61 -23.60
N LEU A 49 13.69 -16.73 -23.06
CA LEU A 49 12.34 -17.05 -22.61
C LEU A 49 11.50 -17.64 -23.78
N VAL A 50 10.86 -18.78 -23.55
CA VAL A 50 10.00 -19.48 -24.51
C VAL A 50 8.53 -19.32 -24.14
N ALA A 51 8.18 -19.46 -22.86
CA ALA A 51 6.83 -19.26 -22.35
C ALA A 51 6.83 -18.96 -20.84
N THR A 52 6.03 -18.00 -20.41
CA THR A 52 5.65 -17.80 -19.00
C THR A 52 4.42 -18.65 -18.70
N VAL A 53 4.46 -19.47 -17.65
CA VAL A 53 3.37 -20.36 -17.22
C VAL A 53 3.13 -20.22 -15.71
N THR A 54 2.06 -20.79 -15.15
CA THR A 54 1.69 -20.59 -13.72
C THR A 54 2.79 -20.98 -12.73
N VAL A 55 3.62 -21.95 -13.12
CA VAL A 55 4.72 -22.50 -12.30
C VAL A 55 6.00 -21.65 -12.38
N GLY A 56 6.17 -20.84 -13.43
CA GLY A 56 7.39 -20.06 -13.67
C GLY A 56 7.67 -19.81 -15.16
N GLU A 57 8.88 -19.39 -15.47
CA GLU A 57 9.33 -19.07 -16.82
C GLU A 57 10.11 -20.22 -17.46
N ILE A 58 9.65 -20.71 -18.61
CA ILE A 58 10.28 -21.80 -19.37
C ILE A 58 11.27 -21.20 -20.38
N TYR A 59 12.54 -21.59 -20.29
CA TYR A 59 13.63 -21.11 -21.14
C TYR A 59 14.02 -22.10 -22.23
N SER A 60 14.77 -21.63 -23.25
CA SER A 60 15.17 -22.42 -24.41
C SER A 60 16.18 -23.53 -24.12
N ASP A 61 16.77 -23.55 -22.92
CA ASP A 61 17.58 -24.65 -22.37
C ASP A 61 16.74 -25.71 -21.62
N MET A 62 15.41 -25.60 -21.69
CA MET A 62 14.42 -26.43 -20.99
C MET A 62 14.44 -26.31 -19.46
N THR A 63 15.15 -25.32 -18.90
CA THR A 63 14.98 -24.95 -17.48
C THR A 63 13.68 -24.18 -17.26
N VAL A 64 13.08 -24.37 -16.09
CA VAL A 64 12.01 -23.52 -15.55
C VAL A 64 12.61 -22.68 -14.44
N ARG A 65 12.40 -21.36 -14.51
CA ARG A 65 13.00 -20.39 -13.59
C ARG A 65 11.94 -19.56 -12.88
N ASP A 66 12.25 -19.09 -11.67
CA ASP A 66 11.43 -18.11 -10.96
C ASP A 66 11.62 -16.68 -11.51
N ALA A 67 10.86 -15.72 -11.00
CA ALA A 67 10.96 -14.30 -11.38
C ALA A 67 12.30 -13.63 -10.96
N SER A 68 13.15 -14.31 -10.20
CA SER A 68 14.53 -13.89 -9.87
C SER A 68 15.58 -14.58 -10.76
N GLY A 69 15.16 -15.47 -11.67
CA GLY A 69 16.02 -16.23 -12.58
C GLY A 69 16.62 -17.52 -11.99
N ASN A 70 16.23 -17.95 -10.79
CA ASN A 70 16.71 -19.20 -10.20
C ASN A 70 16.04 -20.41 -10.85
N VAL A 71 16.78 -21.49 -11.11
CA VAL A 71 16.19 -22.73 -11.65
C VAL A 71 15.38 -23.46 -10.57
N ILE A 72 14.07 -23.56 -10.80
CA ILE A 72 13.10 -24.23 -9.92
C ILE A 72 12.65 -25.60 -10.48
N GLY A 73 12.94 -25.90 -11.75
CA GLY A 73 12.66 -27.19 -12.36
C GLY A 73 13.12 -27.31 -13.81
N THR A 74 12.70 -28.35 -14.50
CA THR A 74 12.89 -28.56 -15.94
C THR A 74 11.58 -28.93 -16.63
N PHE A 75 11.38 -28.43 -17.84
CA PHE A 75 10.20 -28.69 -18.67
C PHE A 75 10.49 -29.78 -19.69
N ASP A 76 9.71 -30.86 -19.70
CA ASP A 76 9.77 -31.87 -20.75
C ASP A 76 8.82 -31.51 -21.90
N SER A 77 9.39 -31.11 -23.03
CA SER A 77 8.65 -30.77 -24.25
C SER A 77 7.96 -31.97 -24.93
N ALA A 78 8.29 -33.22 -24.57
CA ALA A 78 7.64 -34.41 -25.11
C ALA A 78 6.34 -34.77 -24.37
N THR A 79 6.25 -34.49 -23.06
CA THR A 79 5.04 -34.74 -22.24
C THR A 79 4.26 -33.48 -21.89
N GLY A 80 4.87 -32.30 -21.99
CA GLY A 80 4.27 -31.02 -21.60
C GLY A 80 4.26 -30.76 -20.09
N THR A 81 5.10 -31.48 -19.33
CA THR A 81 5.14 -31.43 -17.86
C THR A 81 6.40 -30.73 -17.34
N ILE A 82 6.36 -30.27 -16.09
CA ILE A 82 7.50 -29.67 -15.39
C ILE A 82 7.87 -30.58 -14.22
N THR A 83 9.13 -31.01 -14.14
CA THR A 83 9.68 -31.66 -12.95
C THR A 83 10.37 -30.59 -12.10
N LEU A 84 9.91 -30.41 -10.86
CA LEU A 84 10.47 -29.44 -9.93
C LEU A 84 11.69 -30.00 -9.17
N ILE A 85 12.49 -29.13 -8.56
CA ILE A 85 13.69 -29.50 -7.79
C ILE A 85 13.43 -30.38 -6.56
N ASP A 86 12.17 -30.49 -6.10
CA ASP A 86 11.74 -31.42 -5.04
C ASP A 86 11.38 -32.83 -5.57
N GLY A 87 11.48 -33.04 -6.89
CA GLY A 87 11.12 -34.29 -7.55
C GLY A 87 9.60 -34.51 -7.70
N SER A 88 8.78 -33.47 -7.53
CA SER A 88 7.38 -33.47 -7.96
C SER A 88 7.27 -33.18 -9.46
N VAL A 89 6.16 -33.61 -10.07
CA VAL A 89 5.83 -33.33 -11.48
C VAL A 89 4.49 -32.64 -11.56
N VAL A 90 4.44 -31.51 -12.27
CA VAL A 90 3.26 -30.65 -12.43
C VAL A 90 2.98 -30.39 -13.92
N ASP A 91 1.75 -30.01 -14.26
CA ASP A 91 1.46 -29.41 -15.57
C ASP A 91 1.85 -27.92 -15.60
N THR A 92 1.78 -27.29 -16.77
CA THR A 92 2.08 -25.86 -16.93
C THR A 92 1.10 -24.93 -16.20
N ASN A 93 -0.07 -25.43 -15.76
CA ASN A 93 -1.03 -24.67 -14.95
C ASN A 93 -0.74 -24.78 -13.44
N GLY A 94 0.22 -25.60 -13.01
CA GLY A 94 0.52 -25.90 -11.61
C GLY A 94 -0.26 -27.07 -11.02
N THR A 95 -1.00 -27.83 -11.85
CA THR A 95 -1.69 -29.05 -11.41
C THR A 95 -0.68 -30.14 -11.11
N VAL A 96 -0.65 -30.65 -9.87
CA VAL A 96 0.26 -31.75 -9.49
C VAL A 96 -0.16 -33.05 -10.17
N ILE A 97 0.73 -33.61 -10.99
CA ILE A 97 0.58 -34.89 -11.67
C ILE A 97 1.15 -36.03 -10.79
N SER A 98 2.28 -35.79 -10.12
CA SER A 98 2.81 -36.65 -9.07
C SER A 98 3.55 -35.83 -8.01
N GLY A 99 3.31 -36.13 -6.74
CA GLY A 99 3.97 -35.45 -5.61
C GLY A 99 5.47 -35.77 -5.49
N PRO A 100 6.19 -35.06 -4.58
CA PRO A 100 7.63 -35.21 -4.41
C PRO A 100 8.02 -36.59 -3.90
N THR A 101 9.13 -37.13 -4.43
CA THR A 101 9.51 -38.54 -4.27
C THR A 101 10.49 -38.76 -3.11
N SER A 102 10.04 -38.69 -1.84
CA SER A 102 10.71 -39.37 -0.69
C SER A 102 9.94 -39.40 0.65
N SER A 103 9.41 -40.58 0.97
CA SER A 103 9.39 -41.27 2.28
C SER A 103 9.76 -40.53 3.60
N ALA A 104 8.77 -40.21 4.44
CA ALA A 104 8.89 -40.15 5.91
C ALA A 104 7.52 -40.41 6.60
N ALA A 105 7.50 -40.92 7.84
CA ALA A 105 6.33 -41.62 8.39
C ALA A 105 5.48 -40.84 9.43
N THR A 106 4.16 -40.78 9.15
CA THR A 106 3.00 -41.01 10.04
C THR A 106 2.89 -40.41 11.46
N GLY A 107 1.74 -39.80 11.75
CA GLY A 107 1.13 -39.66 13.08
C GLY A 107 -0.34 -39.26 13.00
N ASP A 108 -1.28 -40.15 13.37
CA ASP A 108 -2.73 -40.00 13.20
C ASP A 108 -3.49 -40.29 14.52
N ILE A 109 -4.45 -39.42 14.88
CA ILE A 109 -5.55 -39.69 15.82
C ILE A 109 -6.81 -38.93 15.33
N THR A 110 -7.97 -39.59 15.44
CA THR A 110 -9.23 -39.20 14.81
C THR A 110 -10.33 -38.72 15.77
N SER A 111 -11.23 -37.89 15.23
CA SER A 111 -12.68 -37.81 15.47
C SER A 111 -13.29 -37.86 16.88
N SER A 112 -14.13 -36.87 17.19
CA SER A 112 -15.57 -37.13 17.49
C SER A 112 -16.38 -35.82 17.60
N ALA A 113 -17.67 -35.89 17.28
CA ALA A 113 -18.66 -34.83 17.50
C ALA A 113 -19.95 -35.40 18.10
N THR A 114 -20.64 -34.63 18.93
CA THR A 114 -21.97 -34.98 19.47
C THR A 114 -22.86 -33.74 19.58
N THR A 115 -24.16 -33.94 19.36
CA THR A 115 -25.21 -32.92 19.37
C THR A 115 -26.00 -32.92 20.68
N GLY A 116 -26.72 -31.83 20.95
CA GLY A 116 -27.69 -31.74 22.05
C GLY A 116 -28.58 -30.51 21.92
N ASP A 117 -29.86 -30.72 21.61
CA ASP A 117 -30.90 -29.68 21.48
C ASP A 117 -32.09 -30.03 22.39
N VAL A 118 -32.68 -29.02 23.05
CA VAL A 118 -33.91 -29.11 23.84
C VAL A 118 -34.66 -27.78 23.79
N THR A 119 -35.95 -27.79 23.43
CA THR A 119 -36.77 -26.60 23.17
C THR A 119 -38.04 -26.52 24.05
N SER A 120 -38.73 -25.35 24.00
CA SER A 120 -40.09 -25.06 24.49
C SER A 120 -40.25 -24.83 26.03
N SER A 121 -41.20 -24.04 26.57
CA SER A 121 -42.35 -23.22 26.09
C SER A 121 -42.49 -21.95 26.98
N ALA A 122 -42.86 -20.73 26.53
CA ALA A 122 -44.22 -20.18 26.25
C ALA A 122 -45.16 -20.06 27.50
N SER A 123 -45.98 -19.02 27.79
CA SER A 123 -46.43 -17.79 27.09
C SER A 123 -47.03 -16.70 28.04
N GLY A 124 -47.19 -15.46 27.55
CA GLY A 124 -48.23 -14.48 27.95
C GLY A 124 -47.95 -13.49 29.11
N ASP A 125 -48.56 -12.29 29.20
CA ASP A 125 -49.38 -11.58 28.18
C ASP A 125 -49.52 -10.05 28.38
N ILE A 126 -50.00 -9.39 27.31
CA ILE A 126 -50.17 -7.96 26.99
C ILE A 126 -50.89 -7.05 28.02
N ALA A 127 -50.43 -5.77 28.16
CA ALA A 127 -51.28 -4.57 28.33
C ALA A 127 -50.53 -3.25 27.97
N SER A 128 -51.22 -2.20 27.53
CA SER A 128 -50.63 -0.90 27.13
C SER A 128 -51.62 0.27 27.23
N SER A 129 -51.14 1.48 27.60
CA SER A 129 -51.82 2.76 27.31
C SER A 129 -50.90 3.99 27.46
N SER A 130 -50.87 4.83 26.42
CA SER A 130 -50.85 6.32 26.38
C SER A 130 -50.75 7.13 27.70
N SER A 131 -50.18 8.34 27.75
CA SER A 131 -49.43 9.16 26.75
C SER A 131 -49.09 10.53 27.36
N GLU A 132 -48.02 11.19 26.94
CA GLU A 132 -48.01 12.61 26.53
C GLU A 132 -46.65 13.00 25.91
N ALA A 133 -46.58 14.10 25.16
CA ALA A 133 -45.41 14.51 24.39
C ALA A 133 -44.94 15.92 24.78
N VAL A 134 -43.62 16.13 24.84
CA VAL A 134 -43.01 17.45 25.10
C VAL A 134 -41.79 17.67 24.19
N GLU A 135 -41.94 18.59 23.24
CA GLU A 135 -40.92 19.43 22.59
C GLU A 135 -39.46 18.91 22.58
N THR A 136 -39.08 18.23 21.48
CA THR A 136 -37.68 17.91 21.18
C THR A 136 -36.91 19.17 20.75
N VAL A 137 -36.10 19.75 21.64
CA VAL A 137 -35.17 20.83 21.27
C VAL A 137 -33.96 20.23 20.54
N SER A 138 -34.13 19.98 19.25
CA SER A 138 -33.06 19.52 18.36
C SER A 138 -32.01 20.60 18.14
N SER A 139 -31.02 20.68 19.02
CA SER A 139 -29.79 21.45 18.79
C SER A 139 -28.94 20.76 17.73
N SER A 140 -29.34 20.90 16.46
CA SER A 140 -28.58 20.40 15.31
C SER A 140 -27.29 21.19 15.16
N SER A 141 -26.23 20.74 15.81
CA SER A 141 -24.86 21.21 15.57
C SER A 141 -24.41 20.74 14.17
N THR A 142 -24.85 21.44 13.13
CA THR A 142 -24.30 21.32 11.79
C THR A 142 -22.81 21.64 11.85
N ALA A 143 -21.96 20.61 11.82
CA ALA A 143 -20.51 20.77 11.80
C ALA A 143 -20.12 21.56 10.54
N GLY A 144 -19.68 22.80 10.73
CA GLY A 144 -19.30 23.70 9.64
C GLY A 144 -17.98 23.27 9.03
N PHE A 145 -18.03 22.58 7.89
CA PHE A 145 -16.84 22.18 7.16
C PHE A 145 -16.18 23.41 6.51
N SER A 146 -15.06 23.88 7.07
CA SER A 146 -14.30 25.02 6.55
C SER A 146 -12.86 25.04 7.08
N GLY A 147 -11.88 25.02 6.17
CA GLY A 147 -10.44 24.97 6.50
C GLY A 147 -9.91 23.56 6.75
N SER A 148 -8.58 23.41 6.74
CA SER A 148 -7.83 22.15 6.94
C SER A 148 -8.47 21.23 7.98
N GLY A 149 -8.71 19.98 7.58
CA GLY A 149 -9.35 19.00 8.44
C GLY A 149 -8.58 18.84 9.75
N VAL A 150 -9.23 19.02 10.89
CA VAL A 150 -8.56 18.85 12.19
C VAL A 150 -8.26 17.37 12.39
N MET A 151 -7.04 17.04 12.82
CA MET A 151 -6.72 15.70 13.33
C MET A 151 -7.23 15.57 14.76
N ASP A 152 -8.46 15.05 14.90
CA ASP A 152 -9.12 14.78 16.18
C ASP A 152 -9.98 13.51 16.07
N PRO A 153 -9.60 12.41 16.73
CA PRO A 153 -10.36 11.16 16.74
C PRO A 153 -11.45 11.10 17.83
N SER A 154 -11.60 12.13 18.69
CA SER A 154 -12.43 12.05 19.91
C SER A 154 -13.93 11.89 19.67
N GLY A 155 -14.42 12.17 18.46
CA GLY A 155 -15.81 11.95 18.06
C GLY A 155 -16.11 10.57 17.44
N TYR A 156 -15.12 9.68 17.31
CA TYR A 156 -15.23 8.42 16.58
C TYR A 156 -15.34 7.20 17.52
N GLU A 157 -15.98 6.14 17.04
CA GLU A 157 -15.99 4.86 17.73
C GLU A 157 -14.57 4.26 17.78
N VAL A 158 -14.22 3.68 18.93
CA VAL A 158 -12.92 3.07 19.19
C VAL A 158 -13.08 1.54 19.15
N PRO A 159 -12.45 0.83 18.20
CA PRO A 159 -12.63 -0.61 18.05
C PRO A 159 -11.98 -1.37 19.22
N VAL A 160 -12.59 -2.49 19.59
CA VAL A 160 -12.03 -3.43 20.56
C VAL A 160 -11.01 -4.31 19.84
N LEU A 161 -9.74 -4.21 20.22
CA LEU A 161 -8.63 -4.91 19.58
C LEU A 161 -8.14 -6.10 20.41
N ASN A 162 -7.85 -7.20 19.74
CA ASN A 162 -7.25 -8.40 20.34
C ASN A 162 -5.72 -8.26 20.43
N SER A 163 -5.07 -9.10 21.24
CA SER A 163 -3.60 -9.17 21.29
C SER A 163 -3.05 -9.99 20.13
N LEU A 164 -2.13 -9.41 19.35
CA LEU A 164 -1.50 -10.05 18.19
C LEU A 164 -0.15 -10.71 18.52
N LEU A 165 0.44 -10.43 19.69
CA LEU A 165 1.83 -10.79 20.03
C LEU A 165 2.18 -12.28 19.90
N ASN A 166 1.18 -13.18 19.88
CA ASN A 166 1.36 -14.62 19.71
C ASN A 166 0.73 -15.19 18.41
N ASN A 167 -0.06 -14.39 17.68
CA ASN A 167 -1.00 -14.87 16.66
C ASN A 167 -0.94 -14.13 15.32
N GLY A 168 -0.55 -12.84 15.30
CA GLY A 168 -0.47 -12.04 14.08
C GLY A 168 0.84 -12.25 13.32
N ALA A 169 0.82 -12.05 12.00
CA ALA A 169 2.02 -12.12 11.17
C ALA A 169 3.07 -11.10 11.64
N THR A 170 4.36 -11.44 11.57
CA THR A 170 5.42 -10.50 11.95
C THR A 170 5.68 -9.47 10.86
N GLY A 171 5.98 -8.24 11.24
CA GLY A 171 6.37 -7.18 10.32
C GLY A 171 7.22 -6.10 11.00
N TRP A 172 7.59 -5.08 10.23
CA TRP A 172 8.41 -3.97 10.71
C TRP A 172 8.09 -2.68 9.95
N SER A 173 8.27 -1.53 10.60
CA SER A 173 7.94 -0.24 10.00
C SER A 173 9.19 0.58 9.68
N SER A 174 9.14 1.40 8.64
CA SER A 174 9.99 2.59 8.55
C SER A 174 9.14 3.85 8.75
N ARG A 175 9.66 5.03 8.40
CA ARG A 175 8.99 6.34 8.56
C ARG A 175 9.38 7.28 7.43
N TYR A 176 8.43 8.05 6.92
CA TYR A 176 8.67 9.05 5.88
C TYR A 176 7.63 10.18 5.91
N TRP A 177 7.96 11.34 5.36
CA TRP A 177 7.00 12.33 4.89
C TRP A 177 7.66 13.20 3.81
N ASP A 178 7.41 12.86 2.56
CA ASP A 178 7.86 13.56 1.35
C ASP A 178 6.92 14.72 0.93
N ALA A 179 5.72 14.76 1.51
CA ALA A 179 4.55 15.56 1.11
C ALA A 179 4.08 15.34 -0.34
N CYS A 180 4.51 14.27 -1.02
CA CYS A 180 4.07 13.96 -2.38
C CYS A 180 2.58 13.60 -2.42
N LYS A 181 1.93 13.76 -3.58
CA LYS A 181 0.61 13.18 -3.83
C LYS A 181 0.67 11.64 -3.62
N PRO A 182 -0.14 11.06 -2.72
CA PRO A 182 -0.12 9.61 -2.44
C PRO A 182 -0.44 8.75 -3.68
N HIS A 183 0.12 7.54 -3.74
CA HIS A 183 -0.13 6.59 -4.84
C HIS A 183 -1.62 6.26 -5.02
N CYS A 184 -2.39 6.20 -3.93
CA CYS A 184 -3.83 5.92 -3.98
C CYS A 184 -4.69 7.14 -4.37
N SER A 185 -4.08 8.32 -4.55
CA SER A 185 -4.74 9.51 -5.10
C SER A 185 -4.79 9.53 -6.64
N TRP A 186 -4.37 8.45 -7.30
CA TRP A 186 -4.41 8.31 -8.76
C TRP A 186 -5.54 7.34 -9.18
N PRO A 187 -6.42 7.71 -10.14
CA PRO A 187 -7.56 6.88 -10.53
C PRO A 187 -7.16 5.55 -11.19
N GLY A 188 -5.94 5.45 -11.76
CA GLY A 188 -5.43 4.20 -12.32
C GLY A 188 -4.95 3.17 -11.28
N ASN A 189 -4.90 3.56 -10.00
CA ASN A 189 -4.32 2.79 -8.90
C ASN A 189 -5.38 2.32 -7.89
N VAL A 190 -6.66 2.50 -8.21
CA VAL A 190 -7.83 2.07 -7.43
C VAL A 190 -8.84 1.39 -8.36
N ASP A 191 -9.76 0.59 -7.84
CA ASP A 191 -10.77 -0.08 -8.67
C ASP A 191 -11.78 0.94 -9.23
N THR A 192 -11.64 1.29 -10.50
CA THR A 192 -12.63 2.08 -11.27
C THR A 192 -13.43 1.22 -12.26
N THR A 193 -13.47 -0.10 -12.10
CA THR A 193 -14.17 -1.02 -13.02
C THR A 193 -15.68 -0.81 -12.99
N SER A 194 -16.21 -0.38 -11.84
CA SER A 194 -17.60 0.00 -11.64
C SER A 194 -17.70 1.16 -10.63
N GLU A 195 -18.84 1.84 -10.58
CA GLU A 195 -19.09 2.82 -9.52
C GLU A 195 -19.18 2.14 -8.14
N ALA A 196 -19.73 0.92 -8.07
CA ALA A 196 -19.88 0.19 -6.81
C ALA A 196 -18.53 -0.22 -6.20
N THR A 197 -17.59 -0.70 -7.01
CA THR A 197 -16.22 -1.03 -6.56
C THR A 197 -15.44 0.22 -6.17
N TYR A 198 -15.56 1.31 -6.95
CA TYR A 198 -14.95 2.59 -6.62
C TYR A 198 -15.41 3.15 -5.27
N GLN A 199 -16.71 3.05 -4.95
CA GLN A 199 -17.21 3.42 -3.62
C GLN A 199 -16.76 2.47 -2.51
N ALA A 200 -16.70 1.15 -2.79
CA ALA A 200 -16.32 0.14 -1.82
C ALA A 200 -14.85 0.25 -1.38
N SER A 201 -13.93 0.59 -2.29
CA SER A 201 -12.52 0.89 -1.98
C SER A 201 -12.30 2.33 -1.45
N TYR A 202 -13.34 2.96 -0.90
CA TYR A 202 -13.35 4.34 -0.39
C TYR A 202 -12.89 5.41 -1.38
N THR A 203 -13.02 5.17 -2.68
CA THR A 203 -12.58 6.04 -3.80
C THR A 203 -11.06 6.24 -3.85
N THR A 204 -10.57 7.33 -4.45
CA THR A 204 -9.15 7.72 -4.38
C THR A 204 -8.83 8.40 -3.04
N ALA A 205 -7.63 8.19 -2.51
CA ALA A 205 -7.11 8.94 -1.37
C ALA A 205 -7.10 10.46 -1.64
N ARG A 206 -7.54 11.26 -0.67
CA ARG A 206 -7.55 12.74 -0.71
C ARG A 206 -6.15 13.28 -1.01
N ASN A 207 -6.10 14.36 -1.79
CA ASN A 207 -4.87 15.14 -1.98
C ASN A 207 -5.19 16.64 -1.89
N CYS A 208 -4.23 17.42 -1.42
CA CYS A 208 -4.39 18.84 -1.14
C CYS A 208 -3.42 19.69 -1.98
N ASN A 209 -3.66 20.98 -2.11
CA ASN A 209 -2.66 21.91 -2.66
C ASN A 209 -1.64 22.33 -1.60
N ILE A 210 -0.72 23.23 -1.98
CA ILE A 210 0.31 23.82 -1.10
C ILE A 210 -0.25 24.54 0.14
N HIS A 211 -1.54 24.84 0.18
CA HIS A 211 -2.23 25.49 1.30
C HIS A 211 -3.13 24.53 2.09
N ASP A 212 -2.93 23.21 1.92
CA ASP A 212 -3.69 22.14 2.60
C ASP A 212 -5.21 22.17 2.35
N VAL A 213 -5.62 22.79 1.23
CA VAL A 213 -7.00 22.74 0.74
C VAL A 213 -7.15 21.51 -0.15
N GLU A 214 -8.17 20.68 0.08
CA GLU A 214 -8.44 19.52 -0.77
C GLU A 214 -8.72 19.96 -2.21
N ILE A 215 -8.05 19.32 -3.17
CA ILE A 215 -8.21 19.52 -4.61
C ILE A 215 -8.61 18.21 -5.28
N PRO A 216 -9.10 18.20 -6.54
CA PRO A 216 -9.44 16.96 -7.21
C PRO A 216 -8.25 16.00 -7.25
N THR A 217 -8.49 14.72 -7.06
CA THR A 217 -7.49 13.67 -7.23
C THR A 217 -7.22 13.41 -8.72
N TYR A 218 -8.25 13.63 -9.54
CA TYR A 218 -8.21 13.71 -11.00
C TYR A 218 -9.27 14.66 -11.56
N THR A 219 -9.01 15.14 -12.77
CA THR A 219 -9.89 16.03 -13.55
C THR A 219 -10.13 15.42 -14.94
N LEU A 220 -10.90 16.09 -15.78
CA LEU A 220 -10.84 15.86 -17.24
C LEU A 220 -9.38 16.08 -17.72
N SER A 221 -8.96 15.40 -18.78
CA SER A 221 -7.64 15.66 -19.38
C SER A 221 -7.61 17.03 -20.07
N TYR A 222 -6.44 17.71 -20.07
CA TYR A 222 -6.23 18.93 -20.86
C TYR A 222 -6.43 18.73 -22.37
N ASN A 223 -6.45 17.48 -22.84
CA ASN A 223 -6.71 17.09 -24.22
C ASN A 223 -8.19 16.71 -24.49
N VAL A 224 -9.15 17.03 -23.61
CA VAL A 224 -10.58 16.67 -23.79
C VAL A 224 -11.19 17.27 -25.06
N GLN A 225 -11.96 16.47 -25.81
CA GLN A 225 -12.51 16.81 -27.14
C GLN A 225 -13.92 16.21 -27.31
N GLN A 226 -14.69 16.72 -28.27
CA GLN A 226 -16.06 16.26 -28.57
C GLN A 226 -16.21 14.74 -28.74
N TYR A 227 -15.17 14.04 -29.22
CA TYR A 227 -15.16 12.59 -29.47
C TYR A 227 -14.25 11.80 -28.51
N TRP A 228 -13.58 12.46 -27.57
CA TRP A 228 -12.70 11.81 -26.61
C TRP A 228 -12.70 12.52 -25.27
N MET A 229 -13.16 11.79 -24.24
CA MET A 229 -13.17 12.24 -22.86
C MET A 229 -12.35 11.25 -22.04
N GLY A 230 -11.11 11.62 -21.73
CA GLY A 230 -10.27 10.92 -20.76
C GLY A 230 -10.13 11.72 -19.48
N TYR A 231 -9.84 11.03 -18.37
CA TYR A 231 -9.46 11.64 -17.11
C TYR A 231 -7.95 11.74 -16.97
N GLN A 232 -7.50 12.64 -16.10
CA GLN A 232 -6.09 12.85 -15.80
C GLN A 232 -5.93 13.12 -14.31
N GLY A 233 -5.10 12.33 -13.65
CA GLY A 233 -4.72 12.60 -12.26
C GLY A 233 -4.07 13.96 -12.13
N THR A 234 -4.45 14.70 -11.09
CA THR A 234 -3.83 15.99 -10.75
C THR A 234 -2.34 15.75 -10.48
N THR A 235 -1.47 16.53 -11.15
CA THR A 235 -0.01 16.33 -11.11
C THR A 235 0.52 16.41 -9.68
N SER A 236 1.40 15.48 -9.29
CA SER A 236 2.06 15.51 -7.98
C SER A 236 3.05 16.68 -7.89
N ALA A 237 3.11 17.34 -6.74
CA ALA A 237 4.12 18.34 -6.42
C ALA A 237 5.56 17.79 -6.57
N CYS A 238 5.75 16.49 -6.39
CA CYS A 238 7.03 15.79 -6.59
C CYS A 238 7.38 15.48 -8.06
N SER A 239 6.51 15.80 -9.04
CA SER A 239 6.87 15.73 -10.46
C SER A 239 7.45 17.05 -10.97
N SER A 240 8.28 16.96 -12.01
CA SER A 240 8.73 18.09 -12.84
C SER A 240 7.82 18.36 -14.05
N ASP A 241 6.72 17.60 -14.20
CA ASP A 241 5.69 17.79 -15.22
C ASP A 241 4.93 19.13 -15.08
N ARG A 242 4.13 19.46 -16.10
CA ARG A 242 3.21 20.60 -16.04
C ARG A 242 2.20 20.42 -14.90
N GLY A 243 2.21 21.38 -13.98
CA GLY A 243 1.45 21.33 -12.72
C GLY A 243 2.15 20.61 -11.56
N GLY A 244 3.45 20.33 -11.67
CA GLY A 244 4.27 19.91 -10.53
C GLY A 244 4.71 21.07 -9.62
N GLY A 245 5.58 20.77 -8.65
CA GLY A 245 6.05 21.74 -7.65
C GLY A 245 4.92 22.38 -6.85
N SER A 246 5.04 23.68 -6.56
CA SER A 246 4.08 24.45 -5.77
C SER A 246 2.66 24.50 -6.35
N SER A 247 2.51 24.23 -7.64
CA SER A 247 1.25 24.24 -8.38
C SER A 247 0.49 22.91 -8.34
N GLY A 248 1.12 21.87 -7.79
CA GLY A 248 0.61 20.50 -7.81
C GLY A 248 -0.14 20.04 -6.55
N ALA A 249 -0.37 18.73 -6.53
CA ALA A 249 -0.99 18.00 -5.43
C ALA A 249 0.05 17.45 -4.45
N PHE A 250 -0.26 17.58 -3.17
CA PHE A 250 0.49 17.15 -2.01
C PHE A 250 -0.34 16.15 -1.20
N ALA A 251 0.29 15.40 -0.30
CA ALA A 251 -0.43 14.74 0.78
C ALA A 251 -1.13 15.79 1.67
N CYS A 252 -2.41 15.58 2.01
CA CYS A 252 -3.09 16.44 2.97
C CYS A 252 -2.45 16.29 4.36
N THR A 253 -2.23 17.41 5.05
CA THR A 253 -1.56 17.40 6.36
C THR A 253 -2.37 16.67 7.41
N ASP A 254 -3.69 16.55 7.22
CA ASP A 254 -4.61 15.83 8.10
C ASP A 254 -4.59 14.30 7.94
N MET A 255 -3.72 13.80 7.07
CA MET A 255 -3.30 12.39 6.99
C MET A 255 -2.06 12.07 7.84
N ALA A 256 -1.58 13.02 8.66
CA ALA A 256 -0.57 12.75 9.66
C ALA A 256 -1.15 11.91 10.83
N PRO A 257 -0.32 11.19 11.60
CA PRO A 257 -0.78 10.20 12.57
C PRO A 257 -1.29 10.86 13.86
N VAL A 258 -2.24 10.20 14.53
CA VAL A 258 -2.90 10.73 15.73
C VAL A 258 -3.13 9.65 16.79
N ALA A 259 -2.82 9.99 18.04
CA ALA A 259 -3.14 9.14 19.18
C ALA A 259 -4.65 9.21 19.48
N VAL A 260 -5.28 8.06 19.61
CA VAL A 260 -6.68 7.94 20.07
C VAL A 260 -6.71 7.93 21.60
N ASN A 261 -5.73 7.27 22.21
CA ASN A 261 -5.45 7.25 23.65
C ASN A 261 -4.02 6.72 23.88
N ASP A 262 -3.61 6.50 25.14
CA ASP A 262 -2.25 6.05 25.48
C ASP A 262 -1.85 4.70 24.86
N THR A 263 -2.81 3.82 24.53
CA THR A 263 -2.57 2.48 23.99
C THR A 263 -2.94 2.29 22.52
N LEU A 264 -3.72 3.20 21.92
CA LEU A 264 -4.14 3.14 20.51
C LEU A 264 -3.81 4.42 19.72
N SER A 265 -3.33 4.25 18.48
CA SER A 265 -3.15 5.31 17.49
C SER A 265 -3.78 4.95 16.14
N TYR A 266 -4.12 5.97 15.36
CA TYR A 266 -4.43 5.86 13.93
C TYR A 266 -3.32 6.53 13.09
N GLY A 267 -3.19 6.13 11.83
CA GLY A 267 -2.28 6.77 10.87
C GLY A 267 -2.39 6.21 9.45
N PHE A 268 -1.51 6.70 8.57
CA PHE A 268 -1.44 6.28 7.17
C PHE A 268 -0.05 5.74 6.84
N VAL A 269 0.03 4.84 5.86
CA VAL A 269 1.27 4.14 5.48
C VAL A 269 1.44 4.06 3.96
N ALA A 270 2.70 3.93 3.54
CA ALA A 270 3.00 3.21 2.32
C ALA A 270 3.01 1.70 2.62
N ALA A 271 2.23 0.93 1.88
CA ALA A 271 2.11 -0.52 1.99
C ALA A 271 2.88 -1.24 0.87
N PRO A 272 3.07 -2.57 0.93
CA PRO A 272 3.70 -3.33 -0.14
C PRO A 272 2.92 -3.20 -1.44
N GLY A 273 3.61 -2.82 -2.52
CA GLY A 273 3.05 -2.72 -3.87
C GLY A 273 2.91 -4.07 -4.58
N SER A 274 3.15 -5.17 -3.87
CA SER A 274 3.03 -6.56 -4.29
C SER A 274 2.15 -7.35 -3.32
N GLY A 275 1.46 -8.37 -3.82
CA GLY A 275 0.55 -9.20 -3.01
C GLY A 275 -0.85 -8.59 -2.84
N ASN A 276 -1.49 -8.87 -1.71
CA ASN A 276 -2.86 -8.46 -1.40
C ASN A 276 -2.96 -7.11 -0.66
N ALA A 277 -1.84 -6.45 -0.37
CA ALA A 277 -1.84 -5.10 0.19
C ALA A 277 -2.25 -4.08 -0.90
N GLY A 278 -3.03 -3.06 -0.55
CA GLY A 278 -3.60 -2.17 -1.55
C GLY A 278 -4.40 -1.00 -1.01
N CYS A 279 -4.67 -0.04 -1.89
CA CYS A 279 -5.28 1.24 -1.58
C CYS A 279 -6.60 1.13 -0.82
N GLY A 280 -6.71 1.90 0.28
CA GLY A 280 -7.91 1.97 1.13
C GLY A 280 -8.06 0.81 2.11
N LYS A 281 -7.18 -0.21 2.11
CA LYS A 281 -7.17 -1.28 3.13
C LYS A 281 -6.59 -0.80 4.46
N CYS A 282 -7.05 -1.43 5.55
CA CYS A 282 -6.54 -1.17 6.90
C CYS A 282 -5.88 -2.39 7.55
N TYR A 283 -4.86 -2.10 8.36
CA TYR A 283 -4.09 -3.09 9.09
C TYR A 283 -4.05 -2.73 10.56
N HIS A 284 -4.39 -3.70 11.40
CA HIS A 284 -4.19 -3.61 12.84
C HIS A 284 -2.79 -4.14 13.16
N ILE A 285 -2.02 -3.33 13.87
CA ILE A 285 -0.63 -3.55 14.22
C ILE A 285 -0.51 -3.48 15.75
N GLN A 286 0.24 -4.42 16.35
CA GLN A 286 0.64 -4.34 17.75
C GLN A 286 2.16 -4.45 17.88
N PHE A 287 2.80 -3.43 18.45
CA PHE A 287 4.26 -3.38 18.57
C PHE A 287 4.76 -4.42 19.58
N ASN A 288 5.68 -5.28 19.16
CA ASN A 288 6.23 -6.34 20.01
C ASN A 288 7.51 -5.92 20.77
N GLY A 289 7.96 -4.68 20.56
CA GLY A 289 9.07 -4.06 21.28
C GLY A 289 10.46 -4.38 20.74
N GLY A 290 10.55 -5.06 19.59
CA GLY A 290 11.79 -5.25 18.84
C GLY A 290 12.09 -4.15 17.81
N ASN A 291 13.10 -4.39 16.98
CA ASN A 291 13.63 -3.50 15.95
C ASN A 291 14.09 -4.34 14.75
N HIS A 292 13.90 -3.86 13.52
CA HIS A 292 14.21 -4.62 12.29
C HIS A 292 15.69 -5.07 12.22
N ALA A 293 16.62 -4.18 12.59
CA ALA A 293 18.07 -4.47 12.63
C ALA A 293 18.50 -5.30 13.86
N ASN A 294 17.57 -5.78 14.67
CA ASN A 294 17.77 -6.48 15.95
C ASN A 294 18.49 -5.65 17.05
N ASP A 295 18.63 -4.33 16.87
CA ASP A 295 19.27 -3.42 17.84
C ASP A 295 18.23 -2.80 18.80
N VAL A 296 17.77 -3.59 19.77
CA VAL A 296 16.59 -3.28 20.59
C VAL A 296 16.89 -2.25 21.70
N LYS A 297 16.94 -0.96 21.31
CA LYS A 297 17.01 0.22 22.18
C LYS A 297 15.80 0.36 23.12
N ALA A 298 15.91 1.30 24.07
CA ALA A 298 14.86 1.58 25.07
C ALA A 298 13.55 2.14 24.48
N THR A 299 13.60 2.82 23.34
CA THR A 299 12.42 3.40 22.65
C THR A 299 11.45 2.30 22.19
N HIS A 300 11.95 1.25 21.55
CA HIS A 300 11.17 0.07 21.17
C HIS A 300 10.48 -0.59 22.37
N LYS A 301 11.21 -0.74 23.49
CA LYS A 301 10.69 -1.33 24.73
C LYS A 301 9.61 -0.48 25.40
N ALA A 302 9.62 0.84 25.19
CA ALA A 302 8.58 1.75 25.63
C ALA A 302 7.36 1.77 24.68
N LEU A 303 7.53 1.37 23.42
CA LEU A 303 6.45 1.22 22.44
C LEU A 303 5.68 -0.11 22.59
N ALA A 304 6.31 -1.13 23.19
CA ALA A 304 5.80 -2.49 23.28
C ALA A 304 4.36 -2.58 23.86
N GLY A 305 3.52 -3.40 23.22
CA GLY A 305 2.13 -3.66 23.60
C GLY A 305 1.12 -2.63 23.08
N LYS A 306 1.55 -1.44 22.63
CA LYS A 306 0.66 -0.45 21.98
C LYS A 306 0.12 -0.99 20.65
N HIS A 307 -1.10 -0.59 20.35
CA HIS A 307 -1.82 -0.90 19.12
C HIS A 307 -1.84 0.32 18.19
N MET A 308 -1.78 0.09 16.89
CA MET A 308 -1.99 1.11 15.87
C MET A 308 -2.86 0.52 14.76
N ILE A 309 -3.79 1.30 14.23
CA ILE A 309 -4.48 0.95 12.98
C ILE A 309 -3.96 1.90 11.91
N VAL A 310 -3.50 1.35 10.79
CA VAL A 310 -3.00 2.10 9.65
C VAL A 310 -3.84 1.83 8.42
N MET A 311 -4.00 2.83 7.55
CA MET A 311 -4.59 2.65 6.22
C MET A 311 -3.56 2.90 5.11
N ALA A 312 -3.59 2.07 4.07
CA ALA A 312 -2.75 2.22 2.90
C ALA A 312 -3.24 3.38 2.00
N SER A 313 -2.55 4.52 2.07
CA SER A 313 -2.72 5.68 1.18
C SER A 313 -1.65 5.73 0.08
N ASN A 314 -0.53 5.05 0.28
CA ASN A 314 0.59 4.97 -0.64
C ASN A 314 1.04 3.51 -0.80
N ILE A 315 1.90 3.22 -1.79
CA ILE A 315 2.63 1.95 -1.85
C ILE A 315 4.12 2.19 -2.13
N GLY A 316 4.96 1.31 -1.59
CA GLY A 316 6.35 1.15 -2.00
C GLY A 316 6.50 -0.06 -2.92
N TYR A 317 7.35 0.02 -3.94
CA TYR A 317 7.75 -1.14 -4.75
C TYR A 317 9.05 -1.78 -4.24
N ASP A 318 9.61 -1.18 -3.19
CA ASP A 318 10.86 -1.45 -2.50
C ASP A 318 10.64 -1.94 -1.05
N VAL A 319 9.38 -2.25 -0.68
CA VAL A 319 8.98 -2.67 0.67
C VAL A 319 8.42 -4.10 0.67
N GLU A 320 8.85 -4.90 1.64
CA GLU A 320 8.56 -6.35 1.71
C GLU A 320 7.18 -6.66 2.33
N GLU A 321 6.66 -7.89 2.17
CA GLU A 321 5.39 -8.28 2.79
C GLU A 321 5.44 -8.13 4.33
N GLY A 322 4.50 -7.36 4.88
CA GLY A 322 4.49 -6.99 6.31
C GLY A 322 5.33 -5.75 6.66
N GLN A 323 6.03 -5.12 5.72
CA GLN A 323 6.60 -3.79 5.91
C GLN A 323 5.55 -2.69 5.70
N PHE A 324 5.50 -1.73 6.62
CA PHE A 324 4.67 -0.53 6.47
C PHE A 324 5.48 0.73 6.78
N ASP A 325 5.66 1.61 5.80
CA ASP A 325 6.35 2.87 6.00
C ASP A 325 5.37 3.92 6.53
N MET A 326 5.56 4.32 7.79
CA MET A 326 4.65 5.22 8.50
C MET A 326 4.74 6.64 7.94
N MET A 327 3.62 7.23 7.54
CA MET A 327 3.55 8.66 7.24
C MET A 327 3.76 9.43 8.54
N VAL A 328 4.91 10.10 8.67
CA VAL A 328 5.37 10.79 9.89
C VAL A 328 6.03 12.11 9.49
N PRO A 329 5.40 13.27 9.76
CA PRO A 329 6.04 14.56 9.56
C PRO A 329 7.36 14.64 10.33
N GLY A 330 8.47 14.92 9.64
CA GLY A 330 9.83 14.87 10.22
C GLY A 330 10.49 13.48 10.21
N GLY A 331 9.85 12.45 9.64
CA GLY A 331 10.40 11.10 9.47
C GLY A 331 11.50 10.97 8.40
N GLY A 332 11.68 12.01 7.56
CA GLY A 332 12.60 12.03 6.42
C GLY A 332 11.83 12.01 5.10
N VAL A 333 12.36 12.69 4.08
CA VAL A 333 11.69 12.86 2.78
C VAL A 333 11.96 11.69 1.81
N GLY A 334 13.03 10.92 2.03
CA GLY A 334 13.39 9.79 1.16
C GLY A 334 13.87 10.25 -0.22
N LEU A 335 13.34 9.64 -1.29
CA LEU A 335 13.77 9.90 -2.67
C LEU A 335 13.25 11.22 -3.24
N TYR A 336 12.12 11.73 -2.74
CA TYR A 336 11.40 12.88 -3.28
C TYR A 336 11.21 13.93 -2.17
N ASP A 337 11.06 15.21 -2.54
CA ASP A 337 10.86 16.28 -1.56
C ASP A 337 9.92 17.36 -2.11
N ALA A 338 8.63 17.23 -1.82
CA ALA A 338 7.67 18.33 -1.88
C ALA A 338 7.51 19.02 -0.51
N LEU A 339 8.02 18.44 0.59
CA LEU A 339 7.90 19.01 1.93
C LEU A 339 8.61 20.36 2.04
N SER A 340 9.82 20.49 1.49
CA SER A 340 10.53 21.78 1.43
C SER A 340 9.90 22.80 0.47
N THR A 341 9.03 22.34 -0.45
CA THR A 341 8.18 23.21 -1.28
C THR A 341 6.93 23.67 -0.52
N MET A 342 6.33 22.79 0.29
CA MET A 342 5.15 23.12 1.11
C MET A 342 5.49 24.02 2.31
N VAL A 343 6.59 23.72 3.02
CA VAL A 343 6.93 24.31 4.34
C VAL A 343 8.18 25.19 4.21
N SER A 344 7.95 26.50 4.05
CA SER A 344 9.01 27.48 3.81
C SER A 344 9.70 27.96 5.11
N GLY A 345 10.60 27.14 5.66
CA GLY A 345 11.33 27.42 6.90
C GLY A 345 12.79 27.86 6.69
N SER A 346 13.10 29.16 6.82
CA SER A 346 14.48 29.63 6.79
C SER A 346 15.24 29.21 8.05
N ASN A 347 16.38 28.51 7.88
CA ASN A 347 17.24 27.96 8.94
C ASN A 347 16.66 26.76 9.71
N VAL A 348 15.68 26.04 9.15
CA VAL A 348 15.24 24.74 9.69
C VAL A 348 16.33 23.68 9.46
N GLN A 349 16.64 22.90 10.50
CA GLN A 349 17.41 21.66 10.36
C GLN A 349 16.44 20.53 10.00
N TRP A 350 16.41 20.15 8.73
CA TRP A 350 15.52 19.10 8.21
C TRP A 350 15.93 17.68 8.60
N GLY A 351 17.10 17.50 9.22
CA GLY A 351 17.60 16.21 9.68
C GLY A 351 18.19 15.37 8.54
N ALA A 352 18.10 14.04 8.66
CA ALA A 352 18.57 13.13 7.62
C ALA A 352 17.52 12.92 6.52
N GLN A 353 17.95 12.80 5.26
CA GLN A 353 17.07 12.51 4.12
C GLN A 353 16.20 11.26 4.37
N TYR A 354 16.80 10.22 4.94
CA TYR A 354 16.13 8.99 5.38
C TYR A 354 16.16 8.93 6.91
N GLY A 355 15.03 8.64 7.56
CA GLY A 355 14.92 8.55 9.03
C GLY A 355 14.85 9.90 9.77
N GLY A 356 15.09 11.02 9.08
CA GLY A 356 14.60 12.35 9.47
C GLY A 356 15.22 12.93 10.73
N PHE A 357 14.36 13.52 11.56
CA PHE A 357 14.72 14.21 12.80
C PHE A 357 15.32 13.23 13.82
N LEU A 358 14.77 12.01 13.93
CA LEU A 358 15.30 10.99 14.85
C LEU A 358 16.73 10.60 14.49
N THR A 359 17.02 10.38 13.22
CA THR A 359 18.38 10.00 12.78
C THR A 359 19.39 11.11 13.04
N TYR A 360 18.99 12.38 12.89
CA TYR A 360 19.81 13.53 13.31
C TYR A 360 20.01 13.59 14.84
N CYS A 361 18.95 13.34 15.62
CA CYS A 361 19.03 13.29 17.08
C CYS A 361 19.91 12.14 17.59
N GLN A 362 19.85 10.95 16.99
CA GLN A 362 20.73 9.82 17.31
C GLN A 362 22.19 10.12 17.01
N GLN A 363 22.48 10.74 15.85
CA GLN A 363 23.83 11.18 15.50
C GLN A 363 24.36 12.24 16.48
N SER A 364 23.49 13.14 16.95
CA SER A 364 23.85 14.26 17.84
C SER A 364 23.98 13.87 19.32
N LEU A 365 23.20 12.89 19.77
CA LEU A 365 23.09 12.46 21.18
C LEU A 365 23.75 11.11 21.48
N GLY A 366 24.20 10.40 20.45
CA GLY A 366 24.62 8.99 20.52
C GLY A 366 23.43 8.03 20.46
N TYR A 367 23.64 6.85 19.85
CA TYR A 367 22.59 5.87 19.52
C TYR A 367 22.02 5.08 20.72
N ASP A 368 22.64 5.17 21.90
CA ASP A 368 22.22 4.49 23.13
C ASP A 368 21.70 5.46 24.21
N ASN A 369 21.08 6.57 23.79
CA ASN A 369 20.50 7.55 24.71
C ASN A 369 19.11 7.15 25.25
N THR A 370 18.62 7.92 26.23
CA THR A 370 17.32 7.74 26.87
C THR A 370 16.17 8.17 25.96
N VAL A 371 15.00 7.51 26.10
CA VAL A 371 13.76 7.85 25.37
C VAL A 371 13.44 9.34 25.46
N ALA A 372 13.44 9.89 26.68
CA ALA A 372 13.15 11.30 26.92
C ALA A 372 14.09 12.28 26.18
N LYS A 373 15.38 11.92 25.98
CA LYS A 373 16.33 12.78 25.26
C LYS A 373 16.13 12.75 23.74
N TYR A 374 15.70 11.62 23.18
CA TYR A 374 15.24 11.59 21.78
C TYR A 374 13.92 12.35 21.61
N GLN A 375 12.98 12.21 22.54
CA GLN A 375 11.71 12.93 22.51
C GLN A 375 11.91 14.45 22.56
N GLU A 376 12.72 14.94 23.50
CA GLU A 376 13.10 16.36 23.62
C GLU A 376 13.71 16.90 22.31
N CYS A 377 14.74 16.24 21.79
CA CYS A 377 15.42 16.66 20.56
C CYS A 377 14.50 16.63 19.32
N VAL A 378 13.69 15.58 19.14
CA VAL A 378 12.75 15.50 18.01
C VAL A 378 11.69 16.59 18.12
N LYS A 379 11.19 16.90 19.32
CA LYS A 379 10.15 17.92 19.52
C LYS A 379 10.65 19.35 19.33
N ASP A 380 11.90 19.63 19.71
CA ASP A 380 12.56 20.89 19.36
C ASP A 380 12.66 21.07 17.83
N MET A 381 12.98 20.00 17.09
CA MET A 381 12.97 20.01 15.62
C MET A 381 11.55 20.15 15.04
N CYS A 382 10.55 19.46 15.61
CA CYS A 382 9.14 19.61 15.22
C CYS A 382 8.66 21.07 15.33
N ALA A 383 8.96 21.74 16.45
CA ALA A 383 8.58 23.13 16.69
C ALA A 383 9.28 24.08 15.72
N ALA A 384 10.58 23.87 15.44
CA ALA A 384 11.32 24.66 14.48
C ALA A 384 10.82 24.48 13.03
N ALA A 385 10.48 23.26 12.62
CA ALA A 385 10.08 22.95 11.25
C ALA A 385 8.62 23.30 10.94
N PHE A 386 7.68 22.98 11.83
CA PHE A 386 6.24 23.00 11.53
C PHE A 386 5.47 24.15 12.20
N THR A 387 6.16 25.24 12.53
CA THR A 387 5.51 26.49 12.96
C THR A 387 4.51 26.97 11.89
N GLY A 388 3.23 27.06 12.25
CA GLY A 388 2.14 27.43 11.33
C GLY A 388 1.45 26.26 10.60
N TYR A 389 1.91 25.02 10.80
CA TYR A 389 1.34 23.82 10.18
C TYR A 389 0.86 22.86 11.28
N ASP A 390 -0.23 23.23 11.98
CA ASP A 390 -0.73 22.55 13.18
C ASP A 390 -0.81 21.02 13.08
N ASN A 391 -1.27 20.47 11.95
CA ASN A 391 -1.38 19.03 11.77
C ASN A 391 0.00 18.36 11.60
N LEU A 392 0.93 18.96 10.84
CA LEU A 392 2.30 18.46 10.73
C LEU A 392 3.03 18.53 12.09
N LEU A 393 2.82 19.62 12.84
CA LEU A 393 3.36 19.78 14.18
C LEU A 393 2.80 18.73 15.14
N LYS A 394 1.50 18.44 15.11
CA LYS A 394 0.87 17.37 15.90
C LYS A 394 1.42 15.99 15.54
N GLY A 395 1.50 15.65 14.25
CA GLY A 395 2.02 14.37 13.78
C GLY A 395 3.50 14.14 14.10
N CYS A 396 4.32 15.20 14.05
CA CYS A 396 5.72 15.15 14.47
C CYS A 396 5.86 14.96 16.00
N ASN A 397 5.08 15.70 16.80
CA ASN A 397 5.06 15.51 18.26
C ASN A 397 4.54 14.12 18.66
N TRP A 398 3.54 13.59 17.95
CA TRP A 398 3.03 12.21 18.13
C TRP A 398 4.14 11.17 18.00
N PHE A 399 5.05 11.34 17.03
CA PHE A 399 6.13 10.39 16.80
C PHE A 399 7.15 10.38 17.95
N ALA A 400 7.39 11.53 18.58
CA ALA A 400 8.13 11.59 19.83
C ALA A 400 7.31 10.98 20.99
N ASP A 401 6.14 11.55 21.30
CA ASP A 401 5.41 11.28 22.55
C ASP A 401 4.73 9.91 22.57
N TRP A 402 3.92 9.58 21.56
CA TRP A 402 3.13 8.34 21.54
C TRP A 402 3.91 7.16 20.94
N TYR A 403 4.63 7.41 19.84
CA TYR A 403 5.48 6.42 19.15
C TYR A 403 6.88 6.28 19.79
N MET A 404 7.12 6.96 20.92
CA MET A 404 8.31 6.82 21.77
C MET A 404 9.65 7.11 21.07
N ALA A 405 9.63 7.80 19.93
CA ALA A 405 10.77 7.93 19.03
C ALA A 405 11.44 6.57 18.71
N ALA A 406 10.64 5.53 18.48
CA ALA A 406 11.13 4.21 18.08
C ALA A 406 11.72 4.23 16.67
N ASP A 407 12.86 3.54 16.49
CA ASP A 407 13.60 3.53 15.24
C ASP A 407 13.38 2.21 14.51
N ASN A 408 12.51 2.22 13.52
CA ASN A 408 12.08 1.06 12.74
C ASN A 408 11.66 -0.15 13.61
N PRO A 409 10.62 0.00 14.46
CA PRO A 409 10.16 -1.06 15.36
C PRO A 409 9.51 -2.23 14.62
N THR A 410 9.62 -3.41 15.22
CA THR A 410 8.89 -4.62 14.80
C THR A 410 7.54 -4.75 15.50
N TYR A 411 6.64 -5.48 14.87
CA TYR A 411 5.27 -5.70 15.33
C TYR A 411 4.71 -7.05 14.87
N ASN A 412 3.53 -7.37 15.39
CA ASN A 412 2.63 -8.37 14.83
C ASN A 412 1.43 -7.64 14.18
N TRP A 413 0.89 -8.14 13.07
CA TRP A 413 -0.17 -7.48 12.30
C TRP A 413 -1.24 -8.44 11.74
N GLU A 414 -2.39 -7.87 11.40
CA GLU A 414 -3.53 -8.49 10.70
C GLU A 414 -4.26 -7.46 9.81
N GLU A 415 -4.95 -7.90 8.75
CA GLU A 415 -5.83 -7.04 7.93
C GLU A 415 -7.21 -6.91 8.59
N ILE A 416 -7.78 -5.71 8.62
CA ILE A 416 -9.08 -5.43 9.27
C ILE A 416 -9.94 -4.44 8.48
N GLU A 417 -11.24 -4.42 8.80
CA GLU A 417 -12.16 -3.36 8.40
C GLU A 417 -11.70 -1.98 8.91
N CYS A 418 -11.89 -0.95 8.10
CA CYS A 418 -11.34 0.38 8.39
C CYS A 418 -12.19 1.18 9.40
N PRO A 419 -11.57 1.72 10.48
CA PRO A 419 -12.23 2.68 11.36
C PRO A 419 -12.68 3.93 10.60
N GLN A 420 -13.86 4.45 10.91
CA GLN A 420 -14.45 5.59 10.20
C GLN A 420 -13.56 6.85 10.19
N TYR A 421 -12.73 7.07 11.22
CA TYR A 421 -11.72 8.15 11.21
C TYR A 421 -10.78 8.05 10.02
N LEU A 422 -10.25 6.85 9.73
CA LEU A 422 -9.33 6.66 8.60
C LEU A 422 -10.08 6.74 7.26
N ILE A 423 -11.34 6.30 7.19
CA ILE A 423 -12.18 6.46 6.00
C ILE A 423 -12.41 7.96 5.70
N ASP A 424 -12.78 8.76 6.70
CA ASP A 424 -13.03 10.21 6.55
C ASP A 424 -11.75 10.99 6.25
N LYS A 425 -10.59 10.51 6.72
CA LYS A 425 -9.26 11.04 6.39
C LYS A 425 -8.64 10.46 5.11
N TYR A 426 -9.27 9.49 4.47
CA TYR A 426 -8.82 8.94 3.18
C TYR A 426 -9.69 9.42 2.04
N LYS A 427 -11.01 9.27 2.16
CA LYS A 427 -11.95 9.47 1.06
C LYS A 427 -11.94 10.93 0.60
N THR A 428 -11.75 11.13 -0.70
CA THR A 428 -11.91 12.47 -1.28
C THR A 428 -13.37 12.93 -1.21
N THR A 429 -13.56 14.20 -0.85
CA THR A 429 -14.86 14.88 -0.86
C THR A 429 -15.23 15.40 -2.25
N ILE A 430 -14.29 15.37 -3.21
CA ILE A 430 -14.40 15.97 -4.54
C ILE A 430 -14.66 14.90 -5.61
N ASN A 431 -13.77 13.92 -5.78
CA ASN A 431 -13.95 12.85 -6.77
C ASN A 431 -14.82 11.71 -6.19
N THR A 432 -16.03 12.04 -5.77
CA THR A 432 -16.96 11.13 -5.07
C THR A 432 -17.73 10.18 -6.01
N THR A 433 -17.39 10.15 -7.30
CA THR A 433 -17.83 9.17 -8.31
C THR A 433 -16.66 8.85 -9.23
N LYS A 434 -16.63 7.68 -9.89
CA LYS A 434 -15.52 7.28 -10.77
C LYS A 434 -15.36 8.18 -12.00
N ASP A 435 -16.43 8.89 -12.35
CA ASP A 435 -16.51 9.84 -13.46
C ASP A 435 -16.47 11.28 -12.93
N THR A 436 -15.88 12.20 -13.71
CA THR A 436 -15.78 13.62 -13.33
C THR A 436 -16.04 14.57 -14.49
N ARG A 437 -16.57 15.76 -14.16
CA ARG A 437 -16.73 16.91 -15.06
C ARG A 437 -15.77 18.05 -14.77
N ILE A 438 -14.91 17.90 -13.76
CA ILE A 438 -14.06 18.99 -13.28
C ILE A 438 -13.03 19.35 -14.35
N ALA A 439 -12.96 20.63 -14.69
CA ALA A 439 -12.05 21.18 -15.68
C ALA A 439 -10.59 21.06 -15.20
N TRP A 440 -9.71 20.73 -16.13
CA TRP A 440 -8.28 20.62 -15.86
C TRP A 440 -7.65 21.98 -15.51
N LYS A 441 -6.65 21.98 -14.62
CA LYS A 441 -5.79 23.13 -14.31
C LYS A 441 -4.34 22.67 -14.12
N ASP A 442 -3.39 23.50 -14.58
CA ASP A 442 -1.96 23.39 -14.32
C ASP A 442 -1.49 24.15 -13.09
N ASP A 443 -2.36 24.92 -12.43
CA ASP A 443 -2.04 25.55 -11.15
C ASP A 443 -3.20 25.42 -10.16
N TRP A 444 -2.92 24.73 -9.05
CA TRP A 444 -3.81 24.57 -7.91
C TRP A 444 -3.38 25.42 -6.70
N SER A 445 -2.23 26.10 -6.76
CA SER A 445 -1.72 26.92 -5.64
C SER A 445 -2.69 28.03 -5.24
N THR A 446 -3.38 28.62 -6.22
CA THR A 446 -4.34 29.73 -6.03
C THR A 446 -5.74 29.29 -5.58
N TYR A 447 -6.01 27.98 -5.44
CA TYR A 447 -7.31 27.48 -5.03
C TYR A 447 -7.50 27.54 -3.50
N THR A 448 -8.61 28.14 -3.06
CA THR A 448 -8.92 28.37 -1.64
C THR A 448 -10.20 27.66 -1.18
N GLY A 449 -10.71 26.71 -1.98
CA GLY A 449 -11.95 25.99 -1.72
C GLY A 449 -13.16 26.56 -2.47
N GLY A 450 -14.31 25.88 -2.34
CA GLY A 450 -15.57 26.31 -2.94
C GLY A 450 -15.90 25.58 -4.25
N ALA A 451 -16.47 26.31 -5.20
CA ALA A 451 -16.91 25.75 -6.48
C ALA A 451 -15.72 25.51 -7.42
N LEU A 452 -15.70 24.34 -8.07
CA LEU A 452 -14.74 23.97 -9.10
C LEU A 452 -15.31 24.26 -10.49
N ASP A 453 -14.46 24.73 -11.41
CA ASP A 453 -14.82 24.83 -12.82
C ASP A 453 -15.18 23.44 -13.38
N THR A 454 -16.28 23.35 -14.13
CA THR A 454 -16.70 22.14 -14.85
C THR A 454 -16.60 22.35 -16.37
N LEU A 455 -16.66 21.25 -17.14
CA LEU A 455 -16.87 21.27 -18.59
C LEU A 455 -17.90 20.22 -19.01
N GLU A 456 -18.96 20.65 -19.69
CA GLU A 456 -19.88 19.75 -20.39
C GLU A 456 -19.49 19.62 -21.86
N CYS A 457 -19.04 18.43 -22.23
CA CYS A 457 -18.55 18.07 -23.57
C CYS A 457 -19.52 17.18 -24.36
N LEU A 458 -20.65 16.78 -23.78
CA LEU A 458 -21.53 15.72 -24.31
C LEU A 458 -23.02 16.15 -24.38
N SER A 459 -23.29 17.43 -24.67
CA SER A 459 -24.65 17.93 -24.90
C SER A 459 -25.15 17.63 -26.33
N ASP A 460 -26.44 17.36 -26.50
CA ASP A 460 -27.09 17.18 -27.82
C ASP A 460 -26.93 18.39 -28.77
N SER A 461 -26.69 19.58 -28.22
CA SER A 461 -26.49 20.84 -28.94
C SER A 461 -25.10 20.98 -29.59
N TYR A 462 -24.77 20.08 -30.51
CA TYR A 462 -23.65 20.27 -31.44
C TYR A 462 -23.91 21.48 -32.36
N PRO A 463 -22.90 22.35 -32.65
CA PRO A 463 -21.49 21.97 -32.83
C PRO A 463 -20.47 22.97 -32.22
N GLN A 464 -20.65 23.45 -30.98
CA GLN A 464 -19.78 24.51 -30.40
C GLN A 464 -18.61 24.02 -29.50
N GLY A 465 -18.53 22.73 -29.19
CA GLY A 465 -17.46 22.15 -28.36
C GLY A 465 -17.83 22.04 -26.88
N CYS A 466 -16.83 21.81 -26.02
CA CYS A 466 -17.03 21.76 -24.56
C CYS A 466 -17.34 23.15 -24.01
N ASN A 467 -18.41 23.27 -23.24
CA ASN A 467 -18.81 24.53 -22.57
C ASN A 467 -18.53 24.46 -21.08
N LYS A 468 -18.28 25.62 -20.45
CA LYS A 468 -18.23 25.78 -18.99
C LYS A 468 -19.63 25.98 -18.41
#